data_AF-A0A7C2L6Q8-F1
#
_entry.id   AF-A0A7C2L6Q8-F1
#
_cell.length_a   1.000
_cell.length_b   1.000
_cell.length_c   1.000
_cell.angle_alpha   90.00
_cell.angle_beta   90.00
_cell.angle_gamma   90.00
#
_symmetry.space_group_name_H-M   'P 1'
#
loop_
_entity.id
_entity.type
_entity.pdbx_description
1 polymer ?
#
loop_
_entity_poly.entity_id
_entity_poly.type
_entity_poly.pdbx_seq_one_letter_code
_entity_poly.pdbx_strand_id
1 'polypeptide(L)'
;MAGAAYRQLLDGVSRDVEAWLGRSEGDVIVLATCGCSRAEILKRLMKPGEPAFSKAYVYRGFGEKVGAMQDAEEYGSLEELIKKLKEWSGGRLAVVPESSCEAVALKQMLEKGAPYLRVQLLYLPQLYREAAEGYSGDVKELARVKHSKLGEAYKCEAEGYSSTLLREWGEQLEKLEEAKEAVLRLSPGRLGLGDYLRDVGVKALAELGAAVFGVPVALAMERVLRPVAQLSLSGTASALLDRVRKIPSQRVEELVSRVLVSLAKPEARDKVAEGLARFIASARGAARHLDGGWLEDALETVWDQVALEWGMDARNFKILVENFAKIASGELVTGEELRGGLGK
;
A
#
# COMPACT_ATOMS: atom_id res chain seq x y z
N MET A 1 0.44 15.28 20.40
CA MET A 1 0.88 14.51 21.59
C MET A 1 -0.02 13.29 21.71
N ALA A 2 0.54 12.08 21.78
CA ALA A 2 -0.27 10.89 21.99
C ALA A 2 -0.86 10.89 23.41
N GLY A 3 -2.19 10.76 23.52
CA GLY A 3 -2.90 10.69 24.81
C GLY A 3 -2.47 9.50 25.67
N ALA A 4 -2.78 9.55 26.97
CA ALA A 4 -2.46 8.48 27.92
C ALA A 4 -3.03 7.11 27.49
N ALA A 5 -4.25 7.10 26.94
CA ALA A 5 -4.90 5.91 26.40
C ALA A 5 -4.12 5.25 25.24
N TYR A 6 -3.61 6.05 24.30
CA TYR A 6 -2.82 5.52 23.18
C TYR A 6 -1.48 4.91 23.63
N ARG A 7 -0.85 5.47 24.67
CA ARG A 7 0.37 4.86 25.24
C ARG A 7 0.07 3.51 25.89
N GLN A 8 -1.02 3.42 26.65
CA GLN A 8 -1.47 2.15 27.22
C GLN A 8 -1.79 1.11 26.14
N LEU A 9 -2.43 1.52 25.04
CA LEU A 9 -2.68 0.67 23.88
C LEU A 9 -1.36 0.12 23.30
N LEU A 10 -0.38 0.99 23.05
CA LEU A 10 0.94 0.58 22.55
C LEU A 10 1.66 -0.37 23.51
N ASP A 11 1.57 -0.13 24.83
CA ASP A 11 2.17 -0.99 25.85
C ASP A 11 1.47 -2.36 25.93
N GLY A 12 0.15 -2.41 25.76
CA GLY A 12 -0.61 -3.64 25.58
C GLY A 12 -0.13 -4.43 24.37
N VAL A 13 -0.20 -3.80 23.19
CA VAL A 13 0.18 -4.44 21.92
C VAL A 13 1.64 -4.88 21.91
N SER A 14 2.57 -4.13 22.54
CA SER A 14 3.97 -4.56 22.62
C SER A 14 4.12 -5.88 23.38
N ARG A 15 3.41 -6.06 24.49
CA ARG A 15 3.41 -7.32 25.25
C ARG A 15 2.76 -8.45 24.45
N ASP A 16 1.69 -8.16 23.72
CA ASP A 16 1.02 -9.16 22.88
C ASP A 16 1.92 -9.59 21.71
N VAL A 17 2.70 -8.66 21.14
CA VAL A 17 3.73 -8.99 20.15
C VAL A 17 4.83 -9.87 20.74
N GLU A 18 5.35 -9.56 21.94
CA GLU A 18 6.35 -10.40 22.60
C GLU A 18 5.82 -11.82 22.87
N ALA A 19 4.58 -11.92 23.37
CA ALA A 19 3.91 -13.20 23.59
C ALA A 19 3.69 -13.98 22.28
N TRP A 20 3.31 -13.29 21.20
CA TRP A 20 3.18 -13.87 19.87
C TRP A 20 4.53 -14.37 19.35
N LEU A 21 5.58 -13.57 19.50
CA LEU A 21 6.95 -13.93 19.12
C LEU A 21 7.46 -15.13 19.94
N GLY A 22 7.08 -15.28 21.20
CA GLY A 22 7.43 -16.45 22.01
C GLY A 22 6.85 -17.77 21.48
N ARG A 23 5.77 -17.71 20.69
CA ARG A 23 5.09 -18.87 20.08
C ARG A 23 5.36 -19.02 18.58
N SER A 24 5.96 -18.00 17.96
CA SER A 24 6.25 -17.94 16.54
C SER A 24 7.44 -18.83 16.18
N GLU A 25 7.30 -19.63 15.14
CA GLU A 25 8.40 -20.42 14.55
C GLU A 25 9.06 -19.70 13.35
N GLY A 26 8.71 -18.44 13.10
CA GLY A 26 9.22 -17.68 11.95
C GLY A 26 10.69 -17.30 12.12
N ASP A 27 11.49 -17.60 11.09
CA ASP A 27 12.87 -17.12 10.96
C ASP A 27 12.89 -15.64 10.55
N VAL A 28 11.94 -15.27 9.67
CA VAL A 28 11.75 -13.91 9.15
C VAL A 28 10.35 -13.44 9.51
N ILE A 29 10.27 -12.42 10.35
CA ILE A 29 9.01 -11.78 10.74
C ILE A 29 8.84 -10.50 9.94
N VAL A 30 7.81 -10.45 9.11
CA VAL A 30 7.46 -9.28 8.30
C VAL A 30 6.50 -8.41 9.08
N LEU A 31 6.86 -7.16 9.33
CA LEU A 31 6.04 -6.17 10.04
C LEU A 31 5.26 -5.34 9.01
N ALA A 32 4.00 -5.71 8.77
CA ALA A 32 3.05 -4.92 7.99
C ALA A 32 1.79 -4.65 8.84
N THR A 33 1.09 -3.54 8.67
CA THR A 33 0.98 -2.67 7.48
C THR A 33 1.40 -1.23 7.75
N CYS A 34 1.37 -0.36 6.73
CA CYS A 34 1.67 1.07 6.92
C CYS A 34 0.71 1.73 7.93
N GLY A 35 1.13 2.83 8.55
CA GLY A 35 0.33 3.56 9.54
C GLY A 35 0.04 2.84 10.86
N CYS A 36 0.64 1.67 11.13
CA CYS A 36 0.31 0.85 12.31
C CYS A 36 1.37 0.90 13.43
N SER A 37 2.08 2.02 13.59
CA SER A 37 3.13 2.19 14.62
C SER A 37 4.26 1.17 14.54
N ARG A 38 4.55 0.65 13.34
CA ARG A 38 5.62 -0.34 13.10
C ARG A 38 6.98 0.14 13.60
N ALA A 39 7.24 1.44 13.47
CA ALA A 39 8.46 2.08 13.95
C ALA A 39 8.58 2.01 15.47
N GLU A 40 7.54 2.42 16.21
CA GLU A 40 7.52 2.33 17.67
C GLU A 40 7.60 0.88 18.17
N ILE A 41 6.87 -0.04 17.55
CA ILE A 41 6.90 -1.46 17.90
C ILE A 41 8.28 -2.06 17.64
N LEU A 42 8.88 -1.84 16.46
CA LEU A 42 10.22 -2.33 16.16
C LEU A 42 11.25 -1.80 17.17
N LYS A 43 11.20 -0.51 17.49
CA LYS A 43 12.10 0.12 18.46
C LYS A 43 12.04 -0.54 19.85
N ARG A 44 10.84 -0.92 20.29
CA ARG A 44 10.64 -1.61 21.57
C ARG A 44 11.21 -3.02 21.54
N LEU A 45 10.99 -3.74 20.44
CA LEU A 45 11.43 -5.13 20.26
C LEU A 45 12.94 -5.28 20.03
N MET A 46 13.61 -4.21 19.62
CA MET A 46 15.06 -4.17 19.41
C MET A 46 15.82 -3.48 20.57
N LYS A 47 15.16 -3.24 21.70
CA LYS A 47 15.81 -2.57 22.84
C LYS A 47 16.97 -3.42 23.39
N PRO A 48 18.11 -2.81 23.77
CA PRO A 48 19.23 -3.54 24.36
C PRO A 48 18.86 -4.30 25.64
N GLY A 49 19.43 -5.50 25.81
CA GLY A 49 19.22 -6.38 26.96
C GLY A 49 18.82 -7.79 26.52
N GLU A 50 17.61 -7.93 26.02
CA GLU A 50 17.04 -9.18 25.49
C GLU A 50 16.21 -8.85 24.23
N PRO A 51 16.85 -8.54 23.09
CA PRO A 51 16.12 -8.13 21.90
C PRO A 51 15.34 -9.31 21.31
N ALA A 52 14.09 -9.06 20.93
CA ALA A 52 13.23 -10.06 20.31
C ALA A 52 13.66 -10.41 18.86
N PHE A 53 14.46 -9.53 18.26
CA PHE A 53 15.07 -9.70 16.94
C PHE A 53 16.57 -9.50 17.00
N SER A 54 17.33 -10.40 16.38
CA SER A 54 18.79 -10.29 16.28
C SER A 54 19.23 -9.26 15.24
N LYS A 55 18.35 -8.93 14.28
CA LYS A 55 18.59 -7.94 13.23
C LYS A 55 17.26 -7.47 12.65
N ALA A 56 17.23 -6.27 12.09
CA ALA A 56 16.13 -5.80 11.27
C ALA A 56 16.60 -5.30 9.90
N TYR A 57 15.84 -5.64 8.86
CA TYR A 57 15.96 -5.00 7.54
C TYR A 57 14.77 -4.07 7.33
N VAL A 58 15.03 -2.81 7.01
CA VAL A 58 14.00 -1.78 6.86
C VAL A 58 14.13 -1.09 5.51
N TYR A 59 13.03 -0.61 4.95
CA TYR A 59 13.09 0.11 3.66
C TYR A 59 13.90 1.41 3.80
N ARG A 60 14.51 1.89 2.71
CA ARG A 60 15.28 3.14 2.68
C ARG A 60 14.46 4.33 3.14
N GLY A 61 15.01 5.15 4.04
CA GLY A 61 14.33 6.31 4.61
C GLY A 61 13.44 5.99 5.81
N PHE A 62 13.37 4.72 6.24
CA PHE A 62 12.73 4.36 7.49
C PHE A 62 13.45 5.00 8.69
N GLY A 63 14.78 5.13 8.64
CA GLY A 63 15.58 5.72 9.71
C GLY A 63 15.16 7.15 10.11
N GLU A 64 14.62 7.93 9.17
CA GLU A 64 14.10 9.29 9.44
C GLU A 64 12.92 9.26 10.42
N LYS A 65 12.14 8.17 10.44
CA LYS A 65 10.97 8.00 11.31
C LYS A 65 11.32 7.54 12.72
N VAL A 66 12.50 6.93 12.94
CA VAL A 66 12.79 6.20 14.19
C VAL A 66 14.11 6.59 14.87
N GLY A 67 14.96 7.35 14.17
CA GLY A 67 16.33 7.66 14.58
C GLY A 67 17.28 6.47 14.37
N ALA A 68 18.55 6.63 14.72
CA ALA A 68 19.54 5.57 14.58
C ALA A 68 19.18 4.35 15.45
N MET A 69 19.02 3.19 14.81
CA MET A 69 18.88 1.88 15.45
C MET A 69 20.12 1.05 15.12
N GLN A 70 20.84 0.58 16.15
CA GLN A 70 22.17 -0.02 15.99
C GLN A 70 22.17 -1.28 15.11
N ASP A 71 21.07 -2.05 15.12
CA ASP A 71 20.94 -3.33 14.41
C ASP A 71 19.85 -3.32 13.31
N ALA A 72 19.40 -2.12 12.89
CA ALA A 72 18.50 -1.96 11.75
C ALA A 72 19.28 -1.51 10.52
N GLU A 73 19.23 -2.30 9.46
CA GLU A 73 19.92 -2.03 8.20
C GLU A 73 18.91 -1.72 7.09
N GLU A 74 19.15 -0.63 6.36
CA GLU A 74 18.30 -0.27 5.22
C GLU A 74 18.57 -1.17 4.00
N TYR A 75 17.54 -1.46 3.21
CA TYR A 75 17.68 -2.04 1.88
C TYR A 75 17.10 -1.10 0.82
N GLY A 76 17.72 -1.08 -0.37
CA GLY A 76 17.30 -0.26 -1.50
C GLY A 76 16.43 -0.99 -2.53
N SER A 77 16.30 -2.32 -2.44
CA SER A 77 15.46 -3.14 -3.33
C SER A 77 15.12 -4.49 -2.73
N LEU A 78 14.06 -5.13 -3.21
CA LEU A 78 13.69 -6.50 -2.82
C LEU A 78 14.77 -7.51 -3.21
N GLU A 79 15.44 -7.35 -4.35
CA GLU A 79 16.52 -8.23 -4.78
C GLU A 79 17.71 -8.19 -3.81
N GLU A 80 18.08 -6.98 -3.36
CA GLU A 80 19.09 -6.80 -2.33
C GLU A 80 18.67 -7.46 -1.02
N LEU A 81 17.44 -7.20 -0.56
CA LEU A 81 16.90 -7.77 0.66
C LEU A 81 16.92 -9.31 0.62
N ILE A 82 16.48 -9.92 -0.48
CA ILE A 82 16.46 -11.37 -0.63
C ILE A 82 17.87 -11.95 -0.59
N LYS A 83 18.85 -11.29 -1.21
CA LYS A 83 20.25 -11.72 -1.12
C LYS A 83 20.72 -11.74 0.34
N LYS A 84 20.45 -10.66 1.09
CA LYS A 84 20.79 -10.56 2.51
C LYS A 84 20.07 -11.63 3.36
N LEU A 85 18.80 -11.91 3.07
CA LEU A 85 18.02 -12.94 3.75
C LEU A 85 18.55 -14.36 3.47
N LYS A 86 19.03 -14.63 2.26
CA LYS A 86 19.60 -15.94 1.90
C LYS A 86 20.89 -16.24 2.64
N GLU A 87 21.69 -15.21 2.88
CA GLU A 87 22.97 -15.29 3.60
C GLU A 87 22.78 -15.30 5.13
N TRP A 88 21.55 -15.07 5.62
CA TRP A 88 21.24 -15.04 7.04
C TRP A 88 21.27 -16.44 7.66
N SER A 89 22.02 -16.60 8.75
CA SER A 89 22.30 -17.91 9.37
C SER A 89 22.09 -17.95 10.88
N GLY A 90 21.52 -16.92 11.53
CA GLY A 90 21.37 -16.94 12.99
C GLY A 90 20.17 -16.14 13.50
N GLY A 91 19.44 -16.68 14.47
CA GLY A 91 18.40 -15.93 15.19
C GLY A 91 17.20 -15.46 14.35
N ARG A 92 16.24 -14.85 15.03
CA ARG A 92 15.03 -14.30 14.42
C ARG A 92 15.29 -12.90 13.87
N LEU A 93 14.80 -12.63 12.67
CA LEU A 93 14.98 -11.36 11.98
C LEU A 93 13.64 -10.66 11.72
N ALA A 94 13.63 -9.33 11.85
CA ALA A 94 12.52 -8.49 11.43
C ALA A 94 12.72 -7.92 10.03
N VAL A 95 11.66 -7.83 9.24
CA VAL A 95 11.63 -7.08 7.98
C VAL A 95 10.51 -6.05 8.03
N VAL A 96 10.84 -4.78 7.78
CA VAL A 96 9.86 -3.71 7.62
C VAL A 96 9.77 -3.32 6.14
N PRO A 97 8.74 -3.78 5.40
CA PRO A 97 8.46 -3.36 4.04
C PRO A 97 7.98 -1.91 3.98
N GLU A 98 8.30 -1.20 2.90
CA GLU A 98 7.79 0.13 2.58
C GLU A 98 6.27 0.13 2.48
N SER A 99 5.68 -0.94 1.93
CA SER A 99 4.23 -1.08 1.74
C SER A 99 3.72 -2.50 1.98
N SER A 100 2.40 -2.63 2.16
CA SER A 100 1.77 -3.96 2.17
C SER A 100 1.92 -4.69 0.83
N CYS A 101 2.02 -3.96 -0.29
CA CYS A 101 2.28 -4.55 -1.60
C CYS A 101 3.67 -5.18 -1.66
N GLU A 102 4.70 -4.48 -1.16
CA GLU A 102 6.05 -5.01 -1.06
C GLU A 102 6.13 -6.24 -0.15
N ALA A 103 5.37 -6.25 0.95
CA ALA A 103 5.28 -7.41 1.84
C ALA A 103 4.74 -8.67 1.12
N VAL A 104 3.74 -8.51 0.23
CA VAL A 104 3.24 -9.60 -0.62
C VAL A 104 4.31 -10.06 -1.62
N ALA A 105 4.96 -9.11 -2.30
CA ALA A 105 6.01 -9.43 -3.28
C ALA A 105 7.19 -10.18 -2.62
N LEU A 106 7.64 -9.72 -1.45
CA LEU A 106 8.67 -10.37 -0.66
C LEU A 106 8.32 -11.83 -0.36
N LYS A 107 7.09 -12.09 0.12
CA LYS A 107 6.62 -13.45 0.43
C LYS A 107 6.71 -14.36 -0.79
N GLN A 108 6.20 -13.90 -1.94
CA GLN A 108 6.21 -14.66 -3.19
C GLN A 108 7.64 -14.94 -3.69
N MET A 109 8.54 -13.96 -3.55
CA MET A 109 9.92 -14.12 -3.97
C MET A 109 10.70 -15.07 -3.05
N LEU A 110 10.47 -15.02 -1.74
CA LEU A 110 11.08 -15.94 -0.78
C LEU A 110 10.58 -17.37 -0.94
N GLU A 111 9.29 -17.58 -1.23
CA GLU A 111 8.77 -18.92 -1.51
C GLU A 111 9.44 -19.58 -2.73
N LYS A 112 9.82 -18.78 -3.74
CA LYS A 112 10.54 -19.28 -4.93
C LYS A 112 12.05 -19.38 -4.71
N GLY A 113 12.63 -18.38 -4.04
CA GLY A 113 14.07 -18.16 -4.00
C GLY A 113 14.78 -18.67 -2.75
N ALA A 114 14.05 -18.80 -1.63
CA ALA A 114 14.58 -19.23 -0.33
C ALA A 114 13.47 -19.96 0.48
N PRO A 115 12.90 -21.07 -0.04
CA PRO A 115 11.76 -21.75 0.58
C PRO A 115 12.07 -22.37 1.96
N TYR A 116 13.35 -22.45 2.32
CA TYR A 116 13.81 -22.91 3.63
C TYR A 116 13.60 -21.88 4.75
N LEU A 117 13.37 -20.60 4.41
CA LEU A 117 13.06 -19.56 5.39
C LEU A 117 11.58 -19.60 5.76
N ARG A 118 11.28 -19.79 7.05
CA ARG A 118 9.92 -19.66 7.57
C ARG A 118 9.58 -18.18 7.72
N VAL A 119 8.84 -17.66 6.76
CA VAL A 119 8.38 -16.26 6.76
C VAL A 119 6.99 -16.18 7.38
N GLN A 120 6.83 -15.35 8.41
CA GLN A 120 5.53 -15.07 9.05
C GLN A 120 5.21 -13.58 9.02
N LEU A 121 3.93 -13.25 8.90
CA LEU A 121 3.44 -11.88 9.00
C LEU A 121 3.08 -11.57 10.45
N LEU A 122 3.70 -10.53 11.01
CA LEU A 122 3.19 -9.87 12.21
C LEU A 122 2.22 -8.77 11.78
N TYR A 123 0.94 -9.11 11.70
CA TYR A 123 -0.12 -8.19 11.28
C TYR A 123 -0.62 -7.38 12.47
N LEU A 124 0.00 -6.22 12.70
CA LEU A 124 -0.30 -5.37 13.85
C LEU A 124 -1.79 -4.96 13.99
N PRO A 125 -2.55 -4.68 12.92
CA PRO A 125 -3.96 -4.31 13.07
C PRO A 125 -4.78 -5.36 13.83
N GLN A 126 -4.48 -6.65 13.70
CA GLN A 126 -5.17 -7.68 14.45
C GLN A 126 -4.91 -7.54 15.97
N LEU A 127 -3.67 -7.29 16.37
CA LEU A 127 -3.33 -7.09 17.78
C LEU A 127 -4.00 -5.82 18.35
N TYR A 128 -4.09 -4.75 17.54
CA TYR A 128 -4.86 -3.57 17.93
C TYR A 128 -6.36 -3.85 18.06
N ARG A 129 -6.91 -4.77 17.26
CA ARG A 129 -8.32 -5.20 17.39
C ARG A 129 -8.57 -5.86 18.74
N GLU A 130 -7.69 -6.75 19.15
CA GLU A 130 -7.74 -7.45 20.44
C GLU A 130 -7.53 -6.47 21.60
N ALA A 131 -6.55 -5.57 21.50
CA ALA A 131 -6.28 -4.58 22.54
C ALA A 131 -7.35 -3.48 22.68
N ALA A 132 -8.21 -3.29 21.67
CA ALA A 132 -9.23 -2.26 21.64
C ALA A 132 -10.61 -2.72 22.15
N GLU A 133 -10.73 -3.84 22.87
CA GLU A 133 -12.02 -4.36 23.38
C GLU A 133 -12.85 -3.31 24.14
N GLY A 134 -12.21 -2.42 24.91
CA GLY A 134 -12.86 -1.35 25.68
C GLY A 134 -13.28 -0.10 24.90
N TYR A 135 -12.98 0.00 23.60
CA TYR A 135 -13.29 1.18 22.79
C TYR A 135 -14.76 1.20 22.33
N SER A 136 -15.30 2.40 22.07
CA SER A 136 -16.65 2.57 21.54
C SER A 136 -16.80 1.93 20.15
N GLY A 137 -18.05 1.59 19.79
CA GLY A 137 -18.37 0.99 18.49
C GLY A 137 -17.96 1.89 17.33
N ASP A 138 -18.24 3.19 17.41
CA ASP A 138 -17.93 4.15 16.35
C ASP A 138 -16.42 4.26 16.09
N VAL A 139 -15.61 4.29 17.15
CA VAL A 139 -14.13 4.32 17.02
C VAL A 139 -13.61 3.01 16.41
N LYS A 140 -14.20 1.87 16.76
CA LYS A 140 -13.83 0.57 16.18
C LYS A 140 -14.17 0.50 14.69
N GLU A 141 -15.34 0.96 14.29
CA GLU A 141 -15.75 1.01 12.87
C GLU A 141 -14.88 1.98 12.06
N LEU A 142 -14.54 3.15 12.64
CA LEU A 142 -13.59 4.06 12.03
C LEU A 142 -12.20 3.42 11.89
N ALA A 143 -11.73 2.68 12.88
CA ALA A 143 -10.39 2.08 12.84
C ALA A 143 -10.30 0.81 11.98
N ARG A 144 -11.43 0.20 11.63
CA ARG A 144 -11.47 -1.05 10.87
C ARG A 144 -10.77 -0.96 9.52
N VAL A 145 -9.83 -1.88 9.30
CA VAL A 145 -9.05 -2.05 8.07
C VAL A 145 -8.90 -3.53 7.71
N LYS A 146 -8.82 -3.83 6.41
CA LYS A 146 -8.73 -5.19 5.90
C LYS A 146 -7.79 -5.29 4.70
N HIS A 147 -6.72 -6.07 4.83
CA HIS A 147 -5.72 -6.25 3.79
C HIS A 147 -5.82 -7.66 3.18
N SER A 148 -6.90 -7.95 2.45
CA SER A 148 -7.22 -9.31 1.96
C SER A 148 -6.06 -9.99 1.22
N LYS A 149 -5.33 -9.28 0.34
CA LYS A 149 -4.18 -9.85 -0.38
C LYS A 149 -3.00 -10.22 0.54
N LEU A 150 -2.81 -9.53 1.65
CA LEU A 150 -1.85 -9.96 2.67
C LEU A 150 -2.32 -11.24 3.35
N GLY A 151 -3.60 -11.31 3.69
CA GLY A 151 -4.21 -12.51 4.26
C GLY A 151 -4.08 -13.73 3.35
N GLU A 152 -4.27 -13.54 2.04
CA GLU A 152 -4.04 -14.57 1.02
C GLU A 152 -2.56 -14.99 0.94
N ALA A 153 -1.63 -14.02 0.86
CA ALA A 153 -0.20 -14.30 0.71
C ALA A 153 0.42 -15.00 1.93
N TYR A 154 -0.02 -14.63 3.14
CA TYR A 154 0.51 -15.16 4.39
C TYR A 154 -0.39 -16.19 5.06
N LYS A 155 -1.54 -16.53 4.44
CA LYS A 155 -2.54 -17.49 4.94
C LYS A 155 -3.01 -17.17 6.35
N CYS A 156 -3.39 -15.91 6.57
CA CYS A 156 -3.85 -15.41 7.87
C CYS A 156 -5.09 -14.50 7.74
N GLU A 157 -5.75 -14.23 8.85
CA GLU A 157 -6.80 -13.22 8.91
C GLU A 157 -6.17 -11.82 8.93
N ALA A 158 -6.11 -11.15 7.79
CA ALA A 158 -5.56 -9.80 7.67
C ALA A 158 -6.66 -8.73 7.86
N GLU A 159 -7.35 -8.78 8.99
CA GLU A 159 -8.40 -7.82 9.38
C GLU A 159 -8.18 -7.34 10.82
N GLY A 160 -8.37 -6.04 11.07
CA GLY A 160 -8.09 -5.46 12.38
C GLY A 160 -8.30 -3.96 12.44
N TYR A 161 -7.65 -3.28 13.38
CA TYR A 161 -7.78 -1.84 13.61
C TYR A 161 -6.48 -1.08 13.34
N SER A 162 -6.59 0.03 12.61
CA SER A 162 -5.52 1.00 12.45
C SER A 162 -5.27 1.72 13.78
N SER A 163 -4.02 1.69 14.25
CA SER A 163 -3.66 2.32 15.53
C SER A 163 -3.79 3.84 15.50
N THR A 164 -3.54 4.48 14.36
CA THR A 164 -3.75 5.92 14.20
C THR A 164 -5.23 6.28 14.34
N LEU A 165 -6.12 5.48 13.75
CA LEU A 165 -7.56 5.73 13.80
C LEU A 165 -8.21 5.35 15.15
N LEU A 166 -7.56 4.53 15.98
CA LEU A 166 -7.98 4.26 17.37
C LEU A 166 -7.76 5.42 18.35
N ARG A 167 -7.29 6.58 17.88
CA ARG A 167 -7.09 7.76 18.75
C ARG A 167 -8.40 8.46 19.06
N GLU A 168 -8.39 9.26 20.12
CA GLU A 168 -9.48 10.18 20.43
C GLU A 168 -9.38 11.39 19.50
N TRP A 169 -10.30 11.50 18.55
CA TRP A 169 -10.30 12.54 17.52
C TRP A 169 -11.22 13.73 17.84
N GLY A 170 -12.16 13.58 18.77
CA GLY A 170 -13.06 14.66 19.19
C GLY A 170 -13.76 15.34 18.00
N GLU A 171 -13.62 16.66 17.89
CA GLU A 171 -14.19 17.46 16.79
C GLU A 171 -13.67 17.08 15.39
N GLN A 172 -12.57 16.34 15.30
CA GLN A 172 -11.97 15.90 14.02
C GLN A 172 -12.59 14.60 13.47
N LEU A 173 -13.48 13.95 14.22
CA LEU A 173 -14.06 12.65 13.88
C LEU A 173 -14.81 12.67 12.56
N GLU A 174 -15.72 13.64 12.36
CA GLU A 174 -16.53 13.75 11.15
C GLU A 174 -15.66 13.92 9.89
N LYS A 175 -14.62 14.76 9.98
CA LYS A 175 -13.66 14.98 8.89
C LYS A 175 -12.88 13.71 8.56
N LEU A 176 -12.55 12.89 9.57
CA LEU A 176 -11.87 11.61 9.37
C LEU A 176 -12.77 10.56 8.73
N GLU A 177 -14.04 10.48 9.13
CA GLU A 177 -15.02 9.58 8.53
C GLU A 177 -15.25 9.91 7.06
N GLU A 178 -15.45 11.20 6.75
CA GLU A 178 -15.59 11.68 5.37
C GLU A 178 -14.36 11.31 4.53
N ALA A 179 -13.17 11.60 5.04
CA ALA A 179 -11.92 11.33 4.33
C ALA A 179 -11.66 9.83 4.17
N LYS A 180 -11.89 9.01 5.20
CA LYS A 180 -11.80 7.54 5.12
C LYS A 180 -12.72 7.00 4.03
N GLU A 181 -13.97 7.45 4.02
CA GLU A 181 -14.95 7.00 3.04
C GLU A 181 -14.58 7.44 1.61
N ALA A 182 -14.04 8.66 1.44
CA ALA A 182 -13.52 9.12 0.16
C ALA A 182 -12.39 8.23 -0.38
N VAL A 183 -11.47 7.80 0.49
CA VAL A 183 -10.39 6.86 0.11
C VAL A 183 -10.95 5.48 -0.22
N LEU A 184 -11.85 4.95 0.61
CA LEU A 184 -12.43 3.62 0.41
C LEU A 184 -13.21 3.51 -0.90
N ARG A 185 -13.87 4.58 -1.36
CA ARG A 185 -14.55 4.62 -2.68
C ARG A 185 -13.63 4.38 -3.87
N LEU A 186 -12.32 4.56 -3.70
CA LEU A 186 -11.33 4.23 -4.72
C LEU A 186 -10.98 2.74 -4.78
N SER A 187 -11.51 1.91 -3.88
CA SER A 187 -11.35 0.45 -3.94
C SER A 187 -11.86 -0.10 -5.27
N PRO A 188 -11.12 -1.01 -5.94
CA PRO A 188 -11.61 -1.67 -7.15
C PRO A 188 -12.96 -2.36 -6.95
N GLY A 189 -13.21 -2.93 -5.78
CA GLY A 189 -14.49 -3.56 -5.46
C GLY A 189 -15.64 -2.56 -5.49
N ARG A 190 -15.45 -1.36 -4.92
CA ARG A 190 -16.47 -0.29 -4.92
C ARG A 190 -16.65 0.37 -6.28
N LEU A 191 -15.67 0.26 -7.16
CA LEU A 191 -15.72 0.79 -8.52
C LEU A 191 -16.32 -0.18 -9.54
N GLY A 192 -16.61 -1.43 -9.12
CA GLY A 192 -17.04 -2.50 -10.03
C GLY A 192 -15.91 -3.08 -10.88
N LEU A 193 -14.66 -2.86 -10.47
CA LEU A 193 -13.44 -3.35 -11.12
C LEU A 193 -12.82 -4.57 -10.43
N GLY A 194 -13.39 -5.01 -9.30
CA GLY A 194 -12.85 -6.08 -8.47
C GLY A 194 -12.65 -7.41 -9.22
N ASP A 195 -13.68 -7.87 -9.94
CA ASP A 195 -13.60 -9.12 -10.72
C ASP A 195 -12.66 -8.97 -11.92
N TYR A 196 -12.66 -7.81 -12.57
CA TYR A 196 -11.79 -7.53 -13.70
C TYR A 196 -10.30 -7.55 -13.31
N LEU A 197 -9.94 -6.93 -12.18
CA LEU A 197 -8.56 -6.97 -11.68
C LEU A 197 -8.15 -8.36 -11.17
N ARG A 198 -9.11 -9.17 -10.70
CA ARG A 198 -8.87 -10.56 -10.32
C ARG A 198 -8.60 -11.44 -11.54
N ASP A 199 -9.39 -11.28 -12.59
CA ASP A 199 -9.40 -12.18 -13.76
C ASP A 199 -8.31 -11.83 -14.81
N VAL A 200 -8.00 -10.54 -14.98
CA VAL A 200 -7.02 -10.07 -15.98
C VAL A 200 -5.66 -9.76 -15.32
N GLY A 201 -5.64 -9.65 -13.99
CA GLY A 201 -4.45 -9.58 -13.17
C GLY A 201 -3.60 -8.31 -13.39
N VAL A 202 -2.35 -8.41 -12.96
CA VAL A 202 -1.29 -7.41 -13.04
C VAL A 202 -1.14 -6.77 -14.44
N LYS A 203 -1.43 -7.53 -15.50
CA LYS A 203 -1.33 -7.06 -16.88
C LYS A 203 -2.34 -5.96 -17.20
N ALA A 204 -3.57 -6.05 -16.68
CA ALA A 204 -4.56 -4.99 -16.85
C ALA A 204 -4.19 -3.70 -16.11
N LEU A 205 -3.55 -3.81 -14.95
CA LEU A 205 -3.00 -2.66 -14.22
C LEU A 205 -1.87 -2.00 -14.98
N ALA A 206 -0.95 -2.78 -15.56
CA ALA A 206 0.12 -2.25 -16.39
C ALA A 206 -0.40 -1.63 -17.69
N GLU A 207 -1.45 -2.22 -18.30
CA GLU A 207 -2.09 -1.67 -19.50
C GLU A 207 -2.90 -0.40 -19.20
N LEU A 208 -3.68 -0.36 -18.12
CA LEU A 208 -4.28 0.88 -17.59
C LEU A 208 -3.20 1.91 -17.27
N GLY A 209 -2.11 1.46 -16.65
CA GLY A 209 -0.96 2.25 -16.27
C GLY A 209 -0.30 2.93 -17.48
N ALA A 210 0.00 2.14 -18.50
CA ALA A 210 0.61 2.58 -19.74
C ALA A 210 -0.32 3.45 -20.60
N ALA A 211 -1.59 3.10 -20.66
CA ALA A 211 -2.56 3.78 -21.49
C ALA A 211 -3.01 5.12 -20.88
N VAL A 212 -2.96 5.27 -19.56
CA VAL A 212 -3.41 6.48 -18.87
C VAL A 212 -2.26 7.38 -18.39
N PHE A 213 -1.12 6.83 -17.96
CA PHE A 213 -0.03 7.62 -17.34
C PHE A 213 1.29 7.61 -18.12
N GLY A 214 1.34 6.90 -19.25
CA GLY A 214 2.52 6.78 -20.09
C GLY A 214 3.60 5.83 -19.57
N VAL A 215 4.66 5.70 -20.37
CA VAL A 215 5.76 4.72 -20.20
C VAL A 215 6.48 4.77 -18.83
N PRO A 216 6.68 5.93 -18.16
CA PRO A 216 7.40 5.97 -16.88
C PRO A 216 6.64 5.32 -15.72
N VAL A 217 5.33 5.57 -15.60
CA VAL A 217 4.47 4.90 -14.60
C VAL A 217 4.30 3.43 -14.97
N ALA A 218 4.17 3.11 -16.26
CA ALA A 218 4.16 1.73 -16.73
C ALA A 218 5.45 0.97 -16.38
N LEU A 219 6.62 1.62 -16.45
CA LEU A 219 7.93 1.05 -16.08
C LEU A 219 8.11 0.93 -14.56
N ALA A 220 7.57 1.87 -13.78
CA ALA A 220 7.55 1.80 -12.31
C ALA A 220 6.63 0.66 -11.85
N MET A 221 5.43 0.57 -12.45
CA MET A 221 4.51 -0.54 -12.29
C MET A 221 5.14 -1.87 -12.76
N GLU A 222 5.84 -1.90 -13.90
CA GLU A 222 6.57 -3.08 -14.40
C GLU A 222 7.64 -3.52 -13.40
N ARG A 223 8.40 -2.60 -12.77
CA ARG A 223 9.42 -2.94 -11.77
C ARG A 223 8.83 -3.49 -10.48
N VAL A 224 7.75 -2.90 -9.98
CA VAL A 224 7.04 -3.37 -8.76
C VAL A 224 6.35 -4.72 -9.01
N LEU A 225 5.87 -4.94 -10.24
CA LEU A 225 5.10 -6.12 -10.61
C LEU A 225 5.93 -7.23 -11.28
N ARG A 226 7.21 -6.97 -11.60
CA ARG A 226 8.15 -7.92 -12.22
C ARG A 226 8.30 -9.26 -11.49
N PRO A 227 8.29 -9.32 -10.14
CA PRO A 227 8.39 -10.60 -9.43
C PRO A 227 7.17 -11.52 -9.66
N VAL A 228 6.05 -10.93 -10.12
CA VAL A 228 4.75 -11.58 -10.29
C VAL A 228 4.44 -11.84 -11.78
N ALA A 229 4.99 -11.03 -12.70
CA ALA A 229 4.70 -11.12 -14.12
C ALA A 229 5.98 -11.21 -14.98
N GLN A 230 6.13 -12.33 -15.71
CA GLN A 230 7.02 -12.41 -16.87
C GLN A 230 6.43 -11.57 -18.01
N LEU A 231 6.68 -10.27 -18.06
CA LEU A 231 6.20 -9.40 -19.14
C LEU A 231 7.34 -8.73 -19.89
N SER A 232 7.38 -8.97 -21.20
CA SER A 232 8.10 -8.18 -22.20
C SER A 232 7.09 -7.23 -22.83
N LEU A 233 7.25 -5.92 -22.62
CA LEU A 233 6.52 -4.89 -23.37
C LEU A 233 7.37 -4.46 -24.57
N SER A 234 7.47 -5.33 -25.57
CA SER A 234 7.99 -4.96 -26.90
C SER A 234 6.84 -4.87 -27.89
N GLY A 235 6.36 -3.63 -28.08
CA GLY A 235 5.59 -3.28 -29.28
C GLY A 235 4.27 -2.57 -29.03
N THR A 236 4.30 -1.30 -28.60
CA THR A 236 3.31 -0.22 -28.93
C THR A 236 3.67 1.12 -28.25
N ALA A 237 4.95 1.43 -28.07
CA ALA A 237 5.36 2.60 -27.28
C ALA A 237 5.39 3.93 -28.05
N SER A 238 5.62 3.95 -29.38
CA SER A 238 5.82 5.22 -30.10
C SER A 238 4.54 5.91 -30.59
N ALA A 239 3.45 5.18 -30.83
CA ALA A 239 2.22 5.74 -31.40
C ALA A 239 1.37 6.54 -30.40
N LEU A 240 1.56 6.31 -29.09
CA LEU A 240 0.82 6.99 -28.03
C LEU A 240 1.45 8.33 -27.63
N LEU A 241 2.78 8.46 -27.76
CA LEU A 241 3.53 9.64 -27.29
C LEU A 241 3.26 10.92 -28.11
N ASP A 242 2.97 10.80 -29.42
CA ASP A 242 2.67 11.97 -30.26
C ASP A 242 1.23 12.50 -30.13
N ARG A 243 0.31 11.72 -29.53
CA ARG A 243 -1.13 11.99 -29.59
C ARG A 243 -1.75 12.54 -28.31
N VAL A 244 -1.05 12.48 -27.18
CA VAL A 244 -1.50 13.01 -25.88
C VAL A 244 -1.40 14.55 -25.82
N ARG A 245 -0.59 15.16 -26.69
CA ARG A 245 -0.28 16.61 -26.69
C ARG A 245 -1.44 17.53 -27.10
N LYS A 246 -2.64 17.03 -27.43
CA LYS A 246 -3.71 17.81 -28.10
C LYS A 246 -5.16 17.55 -27.62
N ILE A 247 -5.40 17.15 -26.36
CA ILE A 247 -6.77 16.81 -25.93
C ILE A 247 -7.37 17.89 -25.00
N PRO A 248 -8.47 18.56 -25.40
CA PRO A 248 -9.21 19.50 -24.54
C PRO A 248 -10.13 18.80 -23.52
N SER A 249 -10.50 19.53 -22.46
CA SER A 249 -11.21 19.10 -21.23
C SER A 249 -12.60 18.46 -21.41
N GLN A 250 -13.22 18.50 -22.60
CA GLN A 250 -14.54 17.91 -22.85
C GLN A 250 -14.51 16.41 -23.22
N ARG A 251 -13.39 15.69 -23.02
CA ARG A 251 -13.17 14.36 -23.62
C ARG A 251 -12.63 13.30 -22.66
N VAL A 252 -13.08 13.28 -21.41
CA VAL A 252 -12.86 12.11 -20.53
C VAL A 252 -13.47 10.86 -21.15
N GLU A 253 -14.66 10.96 -21.75
CA GLU A 253 -15.32 9.86 -22.48
C GLU A 253 -14.52 9.37 -23.69
N GLU A 254 -13.78 10.26 -24.38
CA GLU A 254 -12.99 9.91 -25.56
C GLU A 254 -11.64 9.28 -25.18
N LEU A 255 -11.09 9.66 -24.03
CA LEU A 255 -9.88 9.08 -23.44
C LEU A 255 -10.16 7.66 -22.95
N VAL A 256 -11.31 7.47 -22.27
CA VAL A 256 -11.86 6.15 -21.92
C VAL A 256 -12.10 5.31 -23.18
N SER A 257 -12.79 5.85 -24.19
CA SER A 257 -13.09 5.14 -25.44
C SER A 257 -11.85 4.70 -26.24
N ARG A 258 -10.74 5.44 -26.17
CA ARG A 258 -9.50 5.14 -26.92
C ARG A 258 -8.51 4.25 -26.18
N VAL A 259 -8.53 4.26 -24.84
CA VAL A 259 -7.76 3.33 -23.99
C VAL A 259 -8.33 1.90 -24.07
N LEU A 260 -9.64 1.76 -24.30
CA LEU A 260 -10.36 0.48 -24.31
C LEU A 260 -10.13 -0.41 -25.55
N VAL A 261 -9.37 0.05 -26.54
CA VAL A 261 -9.18 -0.70 -27.80
C VAL A 261 -8.32 -1.97 -27.59
N SER A 262 -7.46 -2.02 -26.57
CA SER A 262 -6.58 -3.17 -26.29
C SER A 262 -7.18 -4.25 -25.39
N LEU A 263 -8.33 -3.99 -24.74
CA LEU A 263 -8.96 -4.95 -23.83
C LEU A 263 -9.98 -5.80 -24.62
N ALA A 264 -9.78 -7.11 -24.63
CA ALA A 264 -10.61 -8.06 -25.37
C ALA A 264 -11.95 -8.35 -24.66
N LYS A 265 -12.98 -8.64 -25.48
CA LYS A 265 -14.44 -8.74 -25.23
C LYS A 265 -15.18 -7.41 -24.99
N PRO A 266 -16.20 -7.08 -25.82
CA PRO A 266 -17.02 -5.86 -25.68
C PRO A 266 -17.62 -5.67 -24.29
N GLU A 267 -18.09 -6.74 -23.63
CA GLU A 267 -18.74 -6.62 -22.31
C GLU A 267 -17.77 -6.21 -21.19
N ALA A 268 -16.47 -6.50 -21.34
CA ALA A 268 -15.46 -6.06 -20.38
C ALA A 268 -15.14 -4.56 -20.54
N ARG A 269 -15.32 -4.00 -21.73
CA ARG A 269 -14.97 -2.62 -22.04
C ARG A 269 -15.89 -1.63 -21.31
N ASP A 270 -17.20 -1.85 -21.36
CA ASP A 270 -18.16 -0.92 -20.75
C ASP A 270 -18.04 -0.90 -19.22
N LYS A 271 -17.81 -2.06 -18.60
CA LYS A 271 -17.57 -2.16 -17.15
C LYS A 271 -16.28 -1.46 -16.71
N VAL A 272 -15.20 -1.64 -17.48
CA VAL A 272 -13.92 -0.95 -17.22
C VAL A 272 -14.06 0.55 -17.43
N ALA A 273 -14.78 0.97 -18.47
CA ALA A 273 -15.09 2.38 -18.75
C ALA A 273 -15.84 3.03 -17.59
N GLU A 274 -16.92 2.40 -17.14
CA GLU A 274 -17.76 2.87 -16.05
C GLU A 274 -16.98 2.91 -14.72
N GLY A 275 -16.19 1.87 -14.43
CA GLY A 275 -15.35 1.84 -13.25
C GLY A 275 -14.26 2.93 -13.25
N LEU A 276 -13.66 3.20 -14.41
CA LEU A 276 -12.69 4.28 -14.56
C LEU A 276 -13.36 5.66 -14.41
N ALA A 277 -14.56 5.86 -14.96
CA ALA A 277 -15.33 7.08 -14.76
C ALA A 277 -15.66 7.31 -13.27
N ARG A 278 -16.09 6.25 -12.57
CA ARG A 278 -16.29 6.28 -11.11
C ARG A 278 -15.00 6.60 -10.36
N PHE A 279 -13.86 6.05 -10.79
CA PHE A 279 -12.56 6.33 -10.19
C PHE A 279 -12.23 7.81 -10.31
N ILE A 280 -12.34 8.38 -11.51
CA ILE A 280 -12.04 9.80 -11.78
C ILE A 280 -12.91 10.71 -10.93
N ALA A 281 -14.22 10.42 -10.84
CA ALA A 281 -15.14 11.18 -10.01
C ALA A 281 -14.77 11.11 -8.51
N SER A 282 -14.40 9.92 -8.03
CA SER A 282 -14.03 9.69 -6.63
C SER A 282 -12.66 10.27 -6.28
N ALA A 283 -11.72 10.25 -7.21
CA ALA A 283 -10.36 10.76 -7.04
C ALA A 283 -10.35 12.24 -6.67
N ARG A 284 -11.28 13.03 -7.24
CA ARG A 284 -11.44 14.44 -6.88
C ARG A 284 -11.81 14.65 -5.41
N GLY A 285 -12.63 13.77 -4.84
CA GLY A 285 -12.98 13.81 -3.42
C GLY A 285 -11.77 13.43 -2.56
N ALA A 286 -11.14 12.30 -2.87
CA ALA A 286 -10.02 11.77 -2.10
C ALA A 286 -8.77 12.67 -2.15
N ALA A 287 -8.47 13.31 -3.28
CA ALA A 287 -7.29 14.17 -3.45
C ALA A 287 -7.31 15.41 -2.54
N ARG A 288 -8.48 15.85 -2.05
CA ARG A 288 -8.57 16.95 -1.07
C ARG A 288 -7.97 16.61 0.29
N HIS A 289 -7.64 15.33 0.51
CA HIS A 289 -7.07 14.82 1.76
C HIS A 289 -5.59 14.42 1.62
N LEU A 290 -4.93 14.84 0.54
CA LEU A 290 -3.51 14.57 0.23
C LEU A 290 -2.60 15.79 0.47
N ASP A 291 -2.94 16.66 1.43
CA ASP A 291 -2.25 17.92 1.66
C ASP A 291 -1.00 17.83 2.55
N GLY A 292 -0.45 16.63 2.78
CA GLY A 292 0.72 16.43 3.63
C GLY A 292 0.46 16.75 5.11
N GLY A 293 -0.81 16.81 5.51
CA GLY A 293 -1.24 17.15 6.85
C GLY A 293 -1.55 15.96 7.74
N TRP A 294 -2.02 16.25 8.96
CA TRP A 294 -2.37 15.24 9.98
C TRP A 294 -3.43 14.23 9.49
N LEU A 295 -4.28 14.63 8.55
CA LEU A 295 -5.36 13.78 8.01
C LEU A 295 -4.80 12.68 7.10
N GLU A 296 -3.80 13.02 6.28
CA GLU A 296 -3.11 12.07 5.43
C GLU A 296 -2.36 11.04 6.26
N ASP A 297 -1.66 11.50 7.32
CA ASP A 297 -0.95 10.64 8.28
C ASP A 297 -1.91 9.72 9.02
N ALA A 298 -3.07 10.24 9.46
CA ALA A 298 -4.09 9.45 10.15
C ALA A 298 -4.63 8.30 9.30
N LEU A 299 -4.74 8.53 7.98
CA LEU A 299 -5.28 7.59 7.01
C LEU A 299 -4.22 6.72 6.31
N GLU A 300 -2.95 6.76 6.72
CA GLU A 300 -1.86 6.03 6.06
C GLU A 300 -2.18 4.53 5.88
N THR A 301 -2.76 3.87 6.90
CA THR A 301 -3.19 2.47 6.80
C THR A 301 -4.35 2.26 5.81
N VAL A 302 -5.27 3.21 5.68
CA VAL A 302 -6.39 3.11 4.74
C VAL A 302 -5.91 3.30 3.31
N TRP A 303 -4.99 4.24 3.09
CA TRP A 303 -4.33 4.42 1.80
C TRP A 303 -3.56 3.17 1.37
N ASP A 304 -2.79 2.57 2.29
CA ASP A 304 -2.06 1.31 2.04
C ASP A 304 -3.00 0.12 1.79
N GLN A 305 -4.13 0.04 2.49
CA GLN A 305 -5.17 -0.94 2.22
C GLN A 305 -5.67 -0.83 0.76
N VAL A 306 -6.12 0.35 0.35
CA VAL A 306 -6.69 0.53 -0.99
C VAL A 306 -5.62 0.35 -2.05
N ALA A 307 -4.42 0.87 -1.85
CA ALA A 307 -3.29 0.68 -2.78
C ALA A 307 -2.95 -0.81 -2.98
N LEU A 308 -2.97 -1.61 -1.91
CA LEU A 308 -2.77 -3.06 -1.99
C LEU A 308 -3.83 -3.73 -2.87
N GLU A 309 -5.09 -3.31 -2.79
CA GLU A 309 -6.16 -3.83 -3.67
C GLU A 309 -5.86 -3.57 -5.15
N TRP A 310 -5.24 -2.42 -5.44
CA TRP A 310 -4.70 -2.09 -6.77
C TRP A 310 -3.35 -2.75 -7.08
N GLY A 311 -2.72 -3.45 -6.14
CA GLY A 311 -1.43 -4.10 -6.35
C GLY A 311 -0.27 -3.11 -6.51
N MET A 312 -0.33 -1.98 -5.81
CA MET A 312 0.72 -0.97 -5.79
C MET A 312 0.95 -0.46 -4.37
N ASP A 313 2.05 0.24 -4.13
CA ASP A 313 2.30 0.93 -2.86
C ASP A 313 1.45 2.21 -2.74
N ALA A 314 1.27 2.66 -1.50
CA ALA A 314 0.47 3.85 -1.20
C ALA A 314 1.00 5.13 -1.86
N ARG A 315 2.32 5.29 -2.05
CA ARG A 315 2.89 6.50 -2.67
C ARG A 315 2.45 6.59 -4.13
N ASN A 316 2.67 5.53 -4.89
CA ASN A 316 2.27 5.47 -6.30
C ASN A 316 0.74 5.59 -6.45
N PHE A 317 -0.03 5.00 -5.53
CA PHE A 317 -1.48 5.14 -5.55
C PHE A 317 -1.97 6.57 -5.26
N LYS A 318 -1.32 7.30 -4.35
CA LYS A 318 -1.67 8.71 -4.08
C LYS A 318 -1.36 9.59 -5.29
N ILE A 319 -0.20 9.41 -5.92
CA ILE A 319 0.18 10.09 -7.18
C ILE A 319 -0.87 9.84 -8.27
N LEU A 320 -1.32 8.58 -8.40
CA LEU A 320 -2.39 8.20 -9.32
C LEU A 320 -3.66 9.03 -9.07
N VAL A 321 -4.12 9.08 -7.81
CA VAL A 321 -5.34 9.80 -7.41
C VAL A 321 -5.22 11.31 -7.67
N GLU A 322 -4.10 11.93 -7.31
CA GLU A 322 -3.87 13.36 -7.58
C GLU A 322 -3.94 13.69 -9.07
N ASN A 323 -3.29 12.89 -9.90
CA ASN A 323 -3.28 13.11 -11.35
C ASN A 323 -4.69 13.02 -11.93
N PHE A 324 -5.50 12.06 -11.48
CA PHE A 324 -6.89 11.96 -11.91
C PHE A 324 -7.78 13.07 -11.38
N ALA A 325 -7.53 13.55 -10.15
CA ALA A 325 -8.25 14.70 -9.62
C ALA A 325 -7.97 15.97 -10.44
N LYS A 326 -6.73 16.17 -10.89
CA LYS A 326 -6.35 17.28 -11.80
C LYS A 326 -7.03 17.15 -13.16
N ILE A 327 -7.01 15.95 -13.76
CA ILE A 327 -7.75 15.65 -15.00
C ILE A 327 -9.25 15.96 -14.85
N ALA A 328 -9.87 15.51 -13.76
CA ALA A 328 -11.30 15.76 -13.49
C ALA A 328 -11.63 17.24 -13.32
N SER A 329 -10.64 18.04 -12.89
CA SER A 329 -10.79 19.49 -12.66
C SER A 329 -10.47 20.32 -13.91
N GLY A 330 -10.06 19.67 -15.01
CA GLY A 330 -9.66 20.36 -16.25
C GLY A 330 -8.26 20.98 -16.18
N GLU A 331 -7.51 20.71 -15.12
CA GLU A 331 -6.10 21.09 -14.95
C GLU A 331 -5.25 20.03 -15.68
N LEU A 332 -4.89 20.30 -16.93
CA LEU A 332 -4.02 19.41 -17.71
C LEU A 332 -2.64 19.32 -17.05
N VAL A 333 -2.30 18.14 -16.51
CA VAL A 333 -0.92 17.82 -16.12
C VAL A 333 -0.13 17.50 -17.39
N THR A 334 0.93 18.24 -17.65
CA THR A 334 1.80 17.96 -18.80
C THR A 334 2.60 16.68 -18.55
N GLY A 335 3.00 15.97 -19.62
CA GLY A 335 3.79 14.74 -19.52
C GLY A 335 5.17 14.91 -18.85
N GLU A 336 5.61 16.14 -18.58
CA GLU A 336 6.82 16.48 -17.81
C GLU A 336 6.54 16.55 -16.30
N GLU A 337 5.40 17.09 -15.88
CA GLU A 337 4.97 17.11 -14.47
C GLU A 337 4.66 15.71 -13.94
N LEU A 338 4.12 14.84 -14.79
CA LEU A 338 3.95 13.41 -14.48
C LEU A 338 5.29 12.68 -14.25
N ARG A 339 6.39 13.15 -14.84
CA ARG A 339 7.75 12.58 -14.64
C ARG A 339 8.45 13.17 -13.42
N GLY A 340 8.19 14.44 -13.09
CA GLY A 340 8.82 15.13 -11.95
C GLY A 340 8.47 14.53 -10.58
N GLY A 341 7.28 13.94 -10.43
CA GLY A 341 6.83 13.26 -9.20
C GLY A 341 7.34 11.82 -9.03
N LEU A 342 7.85 11.19 -10.10
CA LEU A 342 8.35 9.81 -10.10
C LEU A 342 9.88 9.74 -9.93
N GLY A 343 10.54 10.90 -9.81
CA GLY A 343 11.99 11.04 -9.83
C GLY A 343 12.60 11.59 -8.54
N LYS A 344 11.92 11.51 -7.41
CA LYS A 344 12.50 11.81 -6.09
C LYS A 344 12.29 10.67 -5.12
#